data_AF-A0A0Q4KP99-F1
#
_entry.id   AF-A0A0Q4KP99-F1
#
_cell.length_a   1.000
_cell.length_b   1.000
_cell.length_c   1.000
_cell.angle_alpha   90.00
_cell.angle_beta   90.00
_cell.angle_gamma   90.00
#
_symmetry.space_group_name_H-M   'P 1'
#
loop_
_entity.id
_entity.type
_entity.pdbx_description
1 polymer ?
#
loop_
_entity_poly.entity_id
_entity_poly.type
_entity_poly.pdbx_seq_one_letter_code
_entity_poly.pdbx_strand_id
1 'polypeptide(L)' 'MSVGYAAAYLSISNTTFRTLGIAERRIGRRVLYDRKDIDLWADRLSEDPLDERLRSVAEEERLFFARRQQARQ' A
#
# COMPACT_ATOMS: atom_id res chain seq x y z
N MET A 1 -7.25 12.65 -1.70
CA MET A 1 -8.19 12.12 -2.73
C MET A 1 -9.63 12.32 -2.29
N SER A 2 -10.56 12.65 -3.20
CA SER A 2 -11.99 12.66 -2.86
C SER A 2 -12.52 11.22 -2.69
N VAL A 3 -13.68 11.06 -2.05
CA VAL A 3 -14.30 9.73 -1.87
C VAL A 3 -14.53 9.00 -3.19
N GLY A 4 -14.95 9.71 -4.25
CA GLY A 4 -15.19 9.11 -5.57
C GLY A 4 -13.93 8.54 -6.20
N TYR A 5 -12.82 9.29 -6.09
CA TYR A 5 -11.54 8.83 -6.61
C TYR A 5 -10.96 7.70 -5.76
N ALA A 6 -11.16 7.73 -4.44
CA ALA A 6 -10.72 6.68 -3.52
C ALA A 6 -11.49 5.36 -3.71
N ALA A 7 -12.81 5.44 -3.91
CA ALA A 7 -13.63 4.28 -4.22
C ALA A 7 -13.27 3.68 -5.59
N ALA A 8 -13.09 4.52 -6.61
CA ALA A 8 -12.65 4.09 -7.93
C ALA A 8 -11.26 3.44 -7.91
N TYR A 9 -10.34 3.94 -7.08
CA TYR A 9 -9.00 3.36 -6.91
C TYR A 9 -9.05 1.91 -6.42
N LEU A 10 -9.97 1.60 -5.51
CA LEU A 10 -10.21 0.23 -5.03
C LEU A 10 -11.24 -0.54 -5.88
N SER A 11 -11.71 0.02 -7.00
CA SER A 11 -12.76 -0.56 -7.86
C SER A 11 -14.06 -0.93 -7.13
N ILE A 12 -14.46 -0.11 -6.15
CA ILE A 12 -15.69 -0.31 -5.37
C ILE A 12 -16.61 0.91 -5.42
N SER A 13 -17.84 0.75 -4.94
CA SER A 13 -18.80 1.86 -4.82
C SER A 13 -18.44 2.83 -3.68
N ASN A 14 -18.90 4.08 -3.77
CA ASN A 14 -18.71 5.08 -2.71
C ASN A 14 -19.33 4.67 -1.38
N THR A 15 -20.47 3.96 -1.41
CA THR A 15 -21.15 3.49 -0.21
C THR A 15 -20.32 2.40 0.47
N THR A 16 -19.82 1.43 -0.29
CA THR A 16 -18.89 0.40 0.20
C THR A 16 -17.62 1.02 0.76
N PHE A 17 -17.01 1.99 0.05
CA PHE A 17 -15.78 2.63 0.52
C PHE A 17 -15.94 3.27 1.91
N ARG A 18 -17.08 3.92 2.17
CA ARG A 18 -17.37 4.55 3.47
C ARG A 18 -17.49 3.56 4.63
N THR A 19 -17.79 2.29 4.36
CA THR A 19 -17.89 1.26 5.41
C THR A 19 -16.53 0.63 5.75
N LEU A 20 -15.47 0.90 4.98
CA LEU A 20 -14.15 0.28 5.18
C LEU A 20 -13.40 0.80 6.41
N GLY A 21 -13.80 1.95 6.96
CA GLY A 21 -13.13 2.56 8.12
C GLY A 21 -11.75 3.15 7.83
N ILE A 22 -11.42 3.42 6.56
CA ILE A 22 -10.17 4.08 6.17
C ILE A 22 -10.13 5.50 6.74
N ALA A 23 -8.98 5.90 7.28
CA ALA A 23 -8.81 7.20 7.93
C ALA A 23 -9.16 8.36 7.00
N GLU A 24 -10.03 9.25 7.48
CA GLU A 24 -10.42 10.46 6.76
C GLU A 24 -9.65 11.69 7.26
N ARG A 25 -9.27 12.57 6.33
CA ARG A 25 -8.67 13.87 6.63
C ARG A 25 -9.64 14.98 6.27
N ARG A 26 -10.06 15.74 7.29
CA ARG A 26 -10.95 16.89 7.12
C ARG A 26 -10.12 18.15 6.94
N ILE A 27 -10.22 18.76 5.77
CA ILE A 27 -9.59 20.05 5.45
C ILE A 27 -10.73 21.06 5.19
N GLY A 28 -11.09 21.81 6.23
CA GLY A 28 -12.28 22.65 6.23
C GLY A 28 -13.54 21.82 6.00
N ARG A 29 -14.32 22.16 4.96
CA ARG A 29 -15.55 21.44 4.58
C ARG A 29 -15.29 20.18 3.74
N ARG A 30 -14.06 19.95 3.28
CA ARG A 30 -13.73 18.80 2.40
C ARG A 30 -13.22 17.62 3.20
N VAL A 31 -13.72 16.44 2.86
CA VAL A 31 -13.19 15.16 3.34
C VAL A 31 -12.30 14.59 2.25
N LEU A 32 -11.05 14.30 2.61
CA LEU A 32 -10.05 13.73 1.72
C LEU A 32 -9.46 12.47 2.34
N TYR A 33 -9.06 11.54 1.49
CA TYR A 33 -8.36 10.31 1.87
C TYR A 33 -6.91 10.38 1.36
N ASP A 34 -5.97 9.92 2.17
CA ASP A 34 -4.58 9.76 1.73
C ASP A 34 -4.46 8.46 0.93
N ARG A 35 -3.65 8.47 -0.12
CA ARG A 35 -3.39 7.26 -0.90
C ARG A 35 -2.65 6.22 -0.05
N LYS A 36 -1.69 6.63 0.77
CA LYS A 36 -0.91 5.72 1.61
C LYS A 36 -1.78 4.98 2.63
N ASP A 37 -2.77 5.68 3.19
CA ASP A 37 -3.71 5.08 4.15
C ASP A 37 -4.62 4.05 3.47
N ILE A 38 -4.97 4.29 2.19
CA ILE A 38 -5.74 3.35 1.37
C ILE A 38 -4.90 2.13 0.98
N ASP A 39 -3.66 2.34 0.52
CA ASP A 39 -2.72 1.25 0.18
C ASP A 39 -2.45 0.39 1.42
N LEU A 40 -2.17 0.98 2.58
CA LEU A 40 -1.97 0.25 3.84
C LEU A 40 -3.21 -0.56 4.25
N TRP A 41 -4.41 -0.05 4.00
CA TRP A 41 -5.64 -0.79 4.24
C TRP A 41 -5.76 -2.00 3.30
N ALA A 42 -5.42 -1.82 2.01
CA ALA A 42 -5.43 -2.88 1.02
C ALA A 42 -4.37 -3.96 1.35
N ASP A 43 -3.17 -3.55 1.74
CA ASP A 43 -2.07 -4.44 2.13
C ASP A 43 -2.46 -5.34 3.32
N ARG A 44 -3.25 -4.82 4.26
CA ARG A 44 -3.79 -5.60 5.39
C ARG A 44 -4.88 -6.57 4.98
N LEU A 45 -5.58 -6.30 3.87
CA LEU A 45 -6.55 -7.24 3.30
C LEU A 45 -5.81 -8.38 2.59
N SER A 46 -4.65 -8.08 2.01
CA SER A 46 -3.79 -9.01 1.29
C SER A 46 -2.71 -9.61 2.19
N GLU A 47 -3.07 -10.36 3.23
CA GLU A 47 -2.20 -11.44 3.74
C GLU A 47 -2.05 -12.55 2.68
N ASP A 48 -1.69 -12.15 1.45
CA ASP A 48 -1.66 -12.91 0.22
C ASP A 48 -0.17 -13.31 -0.02
N PRO A 49 0.15 -14.58 -0.29
CA PRO A 49 1.52 -15.10 -0.41
C PRO A 49 2.47 -14.36 -1.38
N LEU A 50 1.95 -13.45 -2.21
CA LEU A 50 2.75 -12.63 -3.13
C LEU A 50 3.68 -11.65 -2.38
N ASP A 51 3.26 -11.20 -1.20
CA ASP A 51 3.98 -10.21 -0.40
C ASP A 51 5.22 -10.82 0.29
N GLU A 52 5.13 -12.10 0.69
CA GLU A 52 6.26 -12.94 1.09
C GLU A 52 7.30 -12.99 -0.02
N ARG A 53 6.85 -13.26 -1.26
CA ARG A 53 7.72 -13.47 -2.42
C ARG A 53 8.49 -12.21 -2.83
N LEU A 54 7.86 -11.04 -2.75
CA LEU A 54 8.53 -9.77 -3.03
C LEU A 54 9.55 -9.41 -1.95
N ARG A 55 9.28 -9.71 -0.68
CA ARG A 55 10.27 -9.55 0.41
C ARG A 55 11.46 -10.48 0.21
N SER A 56 11.23 -11.74 -0.19
CA SER A 56 12.31 -12.70 -0.47
C SER A 56 13.26 -12.21 -1.57
N VAL A 57 12.70 -11.68 -2.67
CA VAL A 57 13.50 -11.14 -3.79
C VAL A 57 14.34 -9.95 -3.35
N ALA A 58 13.76 -9.04 -2.56
CA ALA A 58 14.47 -7.86 -2.07
C ALA A 58 15.62 -8.24 -1.09
N GLU A 59 15.47 -9.30 -0.31
CA GLU A 59 16.52 -9.84 0.56
C GLU A 59 17.64 -10.53 -0.23
N GLU A 60 17.27 -11.33 -1.24
CA GLU A 60 18.23 -11.99 -2.13
C GLU A 60 19.10 -10.99 -2.89
N GLU A 61 18.51 -9.90 -3.41
CA GLU A 61 19.24 -8.83 -4.07
C GLU A 61 20.24 -8.16 -3.11
N ARG A 62 19.85 -7.86 -1.87
CA ARG A 62 20.74 -7.28 -0.86
C ARG A 62 21.95 -8.18 -0.56
N LEU A 63 21.71 -9.48 -0.38
CA LEU A 63 22.76 -10.46 -0.13
C LEU A 63 23.70 -10.63 -1.33
N PHE A 64 23.14 -10.61 -2.54
CA PHE A 64 23.91 -10.66 -3.78
C PHE A 64 24.87 -9.46 -3.92
N PHE A 65 24.37 -8.25 -3.68
CA PHE A 65 25.21 -7.04 -3.73
C PHE A 65 26.26 -7.01 -2.63
N ALA A 66 25.95 -7.47 -1.41
CA ALA A 66 26.89 -7.55 -0.31
C ALA A 66 28.06 -8.51 -0.61
N ARG A 67 27.77 -9.71 -1.13
CA ARG A 67 28.82 -10.66 -1.59
C ARG A 67 29.70 -10.05 -2.67
N ARG A 68 29.10 -9.33 -3.62
CA ARG A 68 29.86 -8.73 -4.73
C ARG A 68 30.76 -7.57 -4.31
N GLN A 69 30.43 -6.87 -3.23
CA GLN A 69 31.29 -5.84 -2.65
C GLN A 69 32.46 -6.45 -1.87
N GLN A 70 32.24 -7.55 -1.16
CA GLN A 70 33.31 -8.27 -0.44
C GLN A 70 34.31 -8.95 -1.38
N ALA A 71 33.87 -9.44 -2.55
CA ALA A 71 34.74 -10.07 -3.54
C ALA A 71 35.62 -9.09 -4.36
N ARG A 72 35.50 -7.78 -4.12
CA ARG A 72 36.27 -6.71 -4.81
C ARG A 72 37.33 -6.03 -3.95
N GLN A 73 37.46 -6.41 -2.68
CA GLN A 73 38.56 -6.03 -1.79
C GLN A 73 39.57 -7.17 -1.72
#